data_AF-A0A7V6I2K4-F1
#
_entry.id   AF-A0A7V6I2K4-F1
#
_cell.length_a   1.000
_cell.length_b   1.000
_cell.length_c   1.000
_cell.angle_alpha   90.00
_cell.angle_beta   90.00
_cell.angle_gamma   90.00
#
_symmetry.space_group_name_H-M   'P 1'
#
loop_
_entity.id
_entity.type
_entity.pdbx_description
1 polymer ?
#
loop_
_entity_poly.entity_id
_entity_poly.type
_entity_poly.pdbx_seq_one_letter_code
_entity_poly.pdbx_strand_id
1 'polypeptide(L)'
;MAHLNKIFKKTDNVVTKEVGDECIIVPMADNVADMESVFTLNDTGAFFWALIDGERTVNQIVEVVLEEYDVDRETVIRDFSAFLAEMSDWIEEV
;
A
#
# COMPACT_ATOMS: atom_id res chain seq x y z
N MET A 1 -2.20 11.71 14.18
CA MET A 1 -1.63 10.39 14.55
C MET A 1 -2.71 9.36 14.94
N ALA A 2 -3.85 9.28 14.23
CA ALA A 2 -5.04 8.52 14.69
C ALA A 2 -5.21 7.13 14.06
N HIS A 3 -4.24 6.65 13.28
CA HIS A 3 -4.38 5.43 12.46
C HIS A 3 -3.31 4.37 12.72
N LEU A 4 -2.38 4.59 13.67
CA LEU A 4 -1.24 3.68 13.90
C LEU A 4 -1.67 2.27 14.36
N ASN A 5 -2.79 2.15 15.05
CA ASN A 5 -3.31 0.86 15.51
C ASN A 5 -4.32 0.23 14.55
N LYS A 6 -4.58 0.86 13.40
CA LYS A 6 -5.51 0.32 12.41
C LYS A 6 -4.83 -0.77 11.58
N ILE A 7 -5.64 -1.71 11.12
CA ILE A 7 -5.21 -2.78 10.22
C ILE A 7 -5.92 -2.52 8.89
N PHE A 8 -5.19 -2.65 7.80
CA PHE A 8 -5.73 -2.52 6.45
C PHE A 8 -5.53 -3.83 5.69
N LYS A 9 -6.50 -4.17 4.84
CA LYS A 9 -6.38 -5.25 3.86
C LYS A 9 -6.65 -4.71 2.46
N LYS A 10 -6.08 -5.40 1.47
CA LYS A 10 -6.38 -5.15 0.05
C LYS A 10 -7.78 -5.69 -0.27
N THR A 11 -8.51 -4.99 -1.13
CA THR A 11 -9.80 -5.45 -1.62
C THR A 11 -9.62 -6.55 -2.67
N ASP A 12 -10.63 -7.39 -2.87
CA ASP A 12 -10.59 -8.43 -3.91
C ASP A 12 -10.72 -7.86 -5.34
N ASN A 13 -10.99 -6.55 -5.47
CA ASN A 13 -11.17 -5.84 -6.73
C ASN A 13 -9.85 -5.36 -7.35
N VAL A 14 -8.70 -5.85 -6.86
CA VAL A 14 -7.39 -5.46 -7.36
C VAL A 14 -6.46 -6.66 -7.46
N VAL A 15 -5.72 -6.72 -8.56
CA VAL A 15 -4.66 -7.71 -8.77
C VAL A 15 -3.32 -7.02 -8.71
N THR A 16 -2.38 -7.64 -8.01
CA THR A 16 -0.99 -7.19 -7.99
C THR A 16 -0.16 -8.11 -8.87
N LYS A 17 0.70 -7.54 -9.71
CA LYS A 17 1.63 -8.27 -10.54
C LYS A 17 3.03 -7.71 -10.36
N GLU A 18 3.95 -8.56 -9.93
CA GLU A 18 5.36 -8.21 -9.82
C GLU A 18 6.03 -8.41 -11.19
N VAL A 19 6.78 -7.39 -11.64
CA VAL A 19 7.51 -7.40 -12.91
C VAL A 19 8.92 -6.88 -12.65
N GLY A 20 9.87 -7.80 -12.44
CA GLY A 20 11.22 -7.43 -12.03
C GLY A 20 11.20 -6.84 -10.63
N ASP A 21 11.74 -5.63 -10.47
CA ASP A 21 11.75 -4.88 -9.21
C ASP A 21 10.52 -3.97 -9.05
N GLU A 22 9.65 -3.90 -10.06
CA GLU A 22 8.45 -3.06 -10.05
C GLU A 22 7.20 -3.84 -9.64
N CYS A 23 6.34 -3.19 -8.88
CA CYS A 23 5.04 -3.73 -8.49
C CYS A 23 3.92 -3.00 -9.25
N ILE A 24 3.13 -3.75 -9.99
CA ILE A 24 2.04 -3.23 -10.81
C ILE A 24 0.70 -3.61 -10.19
N ILE A 25 -0.10 -2.60 -9.90
CA ILE A 25 -1.48 -2.73 -9.43
C ILE A 25 -2.43 -2.59 -10.62
N VAL A 26 -3.26 -3.61 -10.80
CA VAL A 26 -4.27 -3.70 -11.86
C VAL A 26 -5.66 -3.78 -11.21
N PRO A 27 -6.44 -2.68 -11.23
CA PRO A 27 -7.82 -2.70 -10.77
C PRO A 27 -8.66 -3.64 -11.63
N MET A 28 -9.45 -4.49 -11.00
CA MET A 28 -10.50 -5.26 -11.65
C MET A 28 -11.75 -4.39 -11.78
N ALA A 29 -11.70 -3.35 -12.61
CA ALA A 29 -12.87 -2.53 -12.91
C ALA A 29 -13.71 -3.19 -14.03
N ASP A 30 -15.00 -3.38 -13.79
CA ASP A 30 -15.95 -3.89 -14.80
C ASP A 30 -16.23 -2.88 -15.94
N ASN A 31 -15.80 -1.62 -15.80
CA ASN A 31 -16.06 -0.56 -16.75
C ASN A 31 -14.87 -0.33 -17.68
N VAL A 32 -15.10 -0.58 -18.98
CA VAL A 32 -14.12 -0.48 -20.08
C VAL A 32 -13.50 0.92 -20.21
N ALA A 33 -14.13 1.94 -19.59
CA ALA A 33 -13.64 3.33 -19.57
C ALA A 33 -12.54 3.61 -18.54
N ASP A 34 -12.38 2.77 -17.51
CA ASP A 34 -11.34 2.88 -16.46
C ASP A 34 -10.17 1.89 -16.68
N MET A 35 -10.16 1.17 -17.82
CA MET A 35 -9.17 0.13 -18.16
C MET A 35 -7.73 0.64 -18.36
N GLU A 36 -7.48 1.96 -18.28
CA GLU A 36 -6.13 2.54 -18.40
C GLU A 36 -5.47 2.86 -17.05
N SER A 37 -6.10 2.55 -15.92
CA SER A 37 -5.55 2.90 -14.60
C SER A 37 -4.64 1.79 -14.05
N VAL A 38 -3.58 1.45 -14.79
CA VAL A 38 -2.49 0.60 -14.25
C VAL A 38 -1.61 1.48 -13.38
N PHE A 39 -1.44 1.11 -12.11
CA PHE A 39 -0.59 1.86 -11.19
C PHE A 39 0.72 1.11 -11.00
N THR A 40 1.83 1.75 -11.38
CA THR A 40 3.17 1.24 -11.07
C THR A 40 3.63 1.85 -9.76
N LEU A 41 3.91 1.02 -8.78
CA LEU A 41 4.50 1.42 -7.52
C LEU A 41 6.02 1.47 -7.64
N ASN A 42 6.61 2.49 -7.01
CA ASN A 42 8.05 2.49 -6.74
C ASN A 42 8.39 1.47 -5.65
N ASP A 43 9.68 1.22 -5.42
CA ASP A 43 10.17 0.23 -4.46
C ASP A 43 9.54 0.39 -3.07
N THR A 44 9.47 1.63 -2.55
CA THR A 44 8.88 1.92 -1.25
C THR A 44 7.38 1.66 -1.21
N GLY A 45 6.64 2.09 -2.23
CA GLY A 45 5.20 1.84 -2.36
C GLY A 45 4.91 0.35 -2.50
N ALA A 46 5.70 -0.38 -3.28
CA ALA A 46 5.62 -1.82 -3.44
C ALA A 46 5.83 -2.53 -2.09
N PHE A 47 6.79 -2.06 -1.30
CA PHE A 47 7.06 -2.57 0.04
C PHE A 47 5.89 -2.31 1.00
N PHE A 48 5.36 -1.09 1.04
CA PHE A 48 4.16 -0.77 1.81
C PHE A 48 2.98 -1.64 1.41
N TRP A 49 2.74 -1.77 0.10
CA TRP A 49 1.68 -2.61 -0.43
C TRP A 49 1.87 -4.07 0.00
N ALA A 50 3.07 -4.64 -0.07
CA ALA A 50 3.35 -6.00 0.33
C ALA A 50 3.04 -6.26 1.83
N LEU A 51 3.21 -5.25 2.68
CA LEU A 51 2.96 -5.35 4.12
C LEU A 51 1.49 -5.18 4.53
N ILE A 52 0.63 -4.68 3.63
CA ILE A 52 -0.83 -4.60 3.85
C ILE A 52 -1.45 -5.98 3.60
N ASP A 53 -1.63 -6.75 4.66
CA ASP A 53 -2.08 -8.15 4.63
C ASP A 53 -3.40 -8.41 5.39
N GLY A 54 -3.96 -7.40 6.05
CA GLY A 54 -5.13 -7.56 6.91
C GLY A 54 -4.84 -8.11 8.31
N GLU A 55 -3.57 -8.23 8.70
CA GLU A 55 -3.15 -8.69 10.03
C GLU A 55 -2.27 -7.66 10.74
N ARG A 56 -1.41 -6.96 9.98
CA ARG A 56 -0.47 -5.99 10.54
C ARG A 56 -1.11 -4.63 10.76
N THR A 57 -0.85 -4.07 11.93
CA THR A 57 -1.18 -2.67 12.22
C THR A 57 -0.25 -1.73 11.45
N VAL A 58 -0.73 -0.52 11.15
CA VAL A 58 0.10 0.53 10.56
C VAL A 58 1.42 0.72 11.33
N ASN A 59 1.39 0.64 12.67
CA ASN A 59 2.58 0.78 13.48
C ASN A 59 3.60 -0.34 13.23
N GLN A 60 3.15 -1.59 13.10
CA GLN A 60 4.02 -2.72 12.78
C GLN A 60 4.63 -2.57 11.37
N ILE A 61 3.85 -2.11 10.41
CA ILE A 61 4.33 -1.81 9.05
C ILE A 61 5.43 -0.75 9.11
N VAL A 62 5.20 0.33 9.86
CA VAL A 62 6.18 1.41 10.05
C VAL A 62 7.48 0.88 10.68
N GLU A 63 7.43 0.04 11.71
CA GLU A 63 8.65 -0.53 12.31
C GLU A 63 9.45 -1.36 11.29
N VAL A 64 8.78 -2.20 10.51
CA VAL A 64 9.45 -3.03 9.50
C VAL A 64 10.15 -2.17 8.45
N VAL A 65 9.54 -1.06 8.06
CA VAL A 65 10.14 -0.11 7.10
C VAL A 65 11.34 0.61 7.71
N LEU A 66 11.27 0.98 9.00
CA LEU A 66 12.40 1.62 9.69
C LEU A 66 13.59 0.67 9.91
N GLU A 67 13.33 -0.64 9.98
CA GLU A 67 14.39 -1.65 10.03
C GLU A 67 15.07 -1.85 8.68
N GLU A 68 14.33 -1.76 7.58
CA GLU A 68 14.84 -1.96 6.21
C GLU A 68 15.47 -0.68 5.62
N TYR A 69 14.94 0.48 5.97
CA TYR A 69 15.34 1.79 5.43
C TYR A 69 15.88 2.69 6.54
N ASP A 70 17.05 3.31 6.30
CA ASP A 70 17.65 4.30 7.21
C ASP A 70 16.96 5.68 7.07
N VAL A 71 15.69 5.73 7.51
CA VAL A 71 14.82 6.92 7.45
C VAL A 71 14.19 7.17 8.81
N ASP A 72 13.71 8.40 9.04
CA ASP A 72 13.05 8.73 10.30
C ASP A 72 11.57 8.28 10.32
N ARG A 73 11.08 7.97 11.52
CA ARG A 73 9.70 7.51 11.74
C ARG A 73 8.65 8.48 11.23
N GLU A 74 8.89 9.78 11.36
CA GLU A 74 7.90 10.78 10.95
C GLU A 74 7.73 10.80 9.42
N THR A 75 8.85 10.68 8.70
CA THR A 75 8.89 10.50 7.24
C THR A 75 8.14 9.24 6.83
N VAL A 76 8.41 8.08 7.44
CA VAL A 76 7.70 6.83 7.10
C VAL A 76 6.20 6.95 7.36
N ILE A 77 5.79 7.52 8.51
CA ILE A 77 4.37 7.70 8.82
C ILE A 77 3.70 8.63 7.81
N ARG A 78 4.36 9.73 7.44
CA ARG A 78 3.83 10.68 6.45
C ARG A 78 3.67 10.01 5.09
N ASP A 79 4.70 9.33 4.62
CA ASP A 79 4.74 8.71 3.31
C ASP A 79 3.75 7.53 3.24
N PHE A 80 3.66 6.72 4.30
CA PHE A 80 2.66 5.66 4.40
C PHE A 80 1.23 6.21 4.49
N SER A 81 1.02 7.33 5.19
CA SER A 81 -0.31 7.97 5.24
C SER A 81 -0.73 8.53 3.88
N ALA A 82 0.21 9.11 3.13
CA ALA A 82 -0.04 9.56 1.76
C ALA A 82 -0.36 8.36 0.85
N PHE A 83 0.39 7.27 0.99
CA PHE A 83 0.17 6.02 0.26
C PHE A 83 -1.23 5.44 0.54
N LEU A 84 -1.65 5.35 1.81
CA LEU A 84 -3.00 4.89 2.16
C LEU A 84 -4.10 5.76 1.54
N ALA A 85 -3.87 7.07 1.40
CA ALA A 85 -4.82 7.97 0.77
C ALA A 85 -4.89 7.78 -0.75
N GLU A 86 -3.76 7.49 -1.41
CA GLU A 86 -3.73 7.17 -2.85
C GLU A 86 -4.38 5.81 -3.16
N MET A 87 -4.25 4.85 -2.24
CA MET A 87 -4.76 3.49 -2.42
C MET A 87 -6.15 3.28 -1.79
N SER A 88 -6.83 4.35 -1.33
CA SER A 88 -8.07 4.25 -0.53
C SER A 88 -9.20 3.49 -1.22
N ASP A 89 -9.18 3.42 -2.55
CA ASP A 89 -10.18 2.71 -3.36
C ASP A 89 -9.92 1.19 -3.43
N TRP A 90 -8.69 0.75 -3.10
CA TRP A 90 -8.27 -0.65 -3.18
C TRP A 90 -7.88 -1.26 -1.83
N ILE A 91 -8.04 -0.52 -0.74
CA ILE A 91 -7.80 -1.02 0.61
C ILE A 91 -9.01 -0.73 1.50
N GLU A 92 -9.20 -1.54 2.52
CA GLU A 92 -10.23 -1.34 3.53
C GLU A 92 -9.69 -1.62 4.93
N GLU A 93 -10.23 -0.93 5.93
CA GLU A 93 -9.91 -1.13 7.35
C GLU A 93 -10.60 -2.40 7.88
N VAL A 94 -9.90 -3.18 8.71
CA VAL A 94 -10.35 -4.46 9.27
C VAL A 94 -10.45 -4.43 10.78
#